data_AF-A0A2V1JQH8-F1
#
_entry.id   AF-A0A2V1JQH8-F1
#
_cell.length_a   1.000
_cell.length_b   1.000
_cell.length_c   1.000
_cell.angle_alpha   90.00
_cell.angle_beta   90.00
_cell.angle_gamma   90.00
#
_symmetry.space_group_name_H-M   'P 1'
#
loop_
_entity.id
_entity.type
_entity.pdbx_description
1 polymer ?
#
loop_
_entity_poly.entity_id
_entity_poly.type
_entity_poly.pdbx_seq_one_letter_code
_entity_poly.pdbx_strand_id
1 'polypeptide(L)'
;MILYLVHGNTYFNSYGYEEHLFGIYTTKDAAENARNLFINEFYIQEMANDYTTVDRISQVMNAIQILELEADKIKDIYLGGYIE
;
A
#
# COMPACT_ATOMS: atom_id res chain seq x y z
N MET A 1 11.98 -6.41 18.26
CA MET A 1 12.00 -5.17 17.45
C MET A 1 10.68 -5.08 16.72
N ILE A 2 10.10 -3.89 16.53
CA ILE A 2 8.92 -3.73 15.68
C ILE A 2 9.37 -3.40 14.25
N LEU A 3 8.80 -4.08 13.28
CA LEU A 3 8.90 -3.81 11.85
C LEU A 3 7.58 -3.19 11.39
N TYR A 4 7.68 -2.26 10.45
CA TYR A 4 6.57 -1.54 9.87
C TYR A 4 6.51 -1.86 8.37
N LEU A 5 5.49 -2.61 7.97
CA LEU A 5 5.29 -3.04 6.59
C LEU A 5 4.38 -2.01 5.91
N VAL A 6 4.87 -1.35 4.87
CA VAL A 6 4.04 -0.50 4.01
C VAL A 6 3.49 -1.41 2.91
N HIS A 7 2.17 -1.61 2.89
CA HIS A 7 1.51 -2.50 1.94
C HIS A 7 0.15 -1.91 1.53
N GLY A 8 -0.45 -2.38 0.47
CA GLY A 8 -1.76 -1.89 0.04
C GLY A 8 -2.19 -2.38 -1.34
N ASN A 9 -3.46 -2.12 -1.66
CA ASN A 9 -4.01 -2.34 -2.99
C ASN A 9 -3.42 -1.36 -4.02
N THR A 10 -3.04 -1.86 -5.20
CA THR A 10 -2.66 -1.05 -6.36
C THR A 10 -3.63 -1.17 -7.53
N TYR A 11 -4.67 -1.99 -7.44
CA TYR A 11 -5.60 -2.18 -8.55
C TYR A 11 -6.80 -1.24 -8.43
N PHE A 12 -6.89 -0.28 -9.36
CA PHE A 12 -7.98 0.69 -9.43
C PHE A 12 -8.66 0.75 -10.81
N ASN A 13 -8.45 -0.22 -11.70
CA ASN A 13 -8.97 -0.15 -13.07
C ASN A 13 -10.41 -0.66 -13.23
N SER A 14 -10.96 -1.38 -12.23
CA SER A 14 -12.35 -1.85 -12.17
C SER A 14 -12.55 -2.68 -10.87
N TYR A 15 -13.23 -3.81 -10.97
CA TYR A 15 -13.33 -4.83 -9.94
C TYR A 15 -12.03 -5.62 -9.82
N GLY A 16 -11.46 -5.57 -8.63
CA GLY A 16 -10.25 -6.32 -8.32
C GLY A 16 -9.55 -5.75 -7.11
N TYR A 17 -8.58 -6.51 -6.63
CA TYR A 17 -7.75 -6.17 -5.51
C TYR A 17 -6.39 -6.82 -5.72
N GLU A 18 -5.33 -6.05 -5.72
CA GLU A 18 -3.97 -6.54 -5.87
C GLU A 18 -3.11 -5.95 -4.76
N GLU A 19 -2.89 -6.74 -3.71
CA GLU A 19 -2.11 -6.31 -2.56
C GLU A 19 -0.61 -6.43 -2.86
N HIS A 20 0.12 -5.34 -2.65
CA HIS A 20 1.58 -5.32 -2.76
C HIS A 20 2.22 -4.90 -1.46
N LEU A 21 3.42 -5.42 -1.21
CA LEU A 21 4.33 -4.95 -0.17
C LEU A 21 5.32 -3.97 -0.78
N PHE A 22 5.33 -2.73 -0.33
CA PHE A 22 6.18 -1.66 -0.85
C PHE A 22 7.48 -1.48 -0.06
N GLY A 23 7.48 -1.87 1.22
CA GLY A 23 8.68 -1.76 2.03
C GLY A 23 8.51 -2.27 3.46
N ILE A 24 9.66 -2.54 4.10
CA ILE A 24 9.76 -2.97 5.50
C ILE A 24 10.74 -2.03 6.20
N TYR A 25 10.28 -1.39 7.27
CA TYR A 25 11.05 -0.38 8.01
C TYR A 25 11.19 -0.76 9.46
N THR A 26 12.26 -0.30 10.11
CA THR A 26 12.51 -0.49 11.55
C THR A 26 12.02 0.67 12.42
N THR A 27 11.62 1.78 11.79
CA THR A 27 11.03 2.95 12.47
C THR A 27 9.73 3.35 11.81
N LYS A 28 8.79 3.85 12.63
CA LYS A 28 7.48 4.30 12.17
C LYS A 28 7.59 5.50 11.24
N ASP A 29 8.40 6.49 11.61
CA ASP A 29 8.61 7.70 10.82
C ASP A 29 9.13 7.39 9.40
N ALA A 30 10.04 6.41 9.27
CA ALA A 30 10.54 6.01 7.95
C ALA A 30 9.44 5.35 7.11
N ALA A 31 8.61 4.49 7.72
CA ALA A 31 7.47 3.87 7.05
C ALA A 31 6.41 4.91 6.64
N GLU A 32 6.09 5.88 7.50
CA GLU A 32 5.14 6.95 7.19
C GLU A 32 5.64 7.85 6.07
N ASN A 33 6.92 8.23 6.08
CA ASN A 33 7.52 9.01 5.01
C ASN A 33 7.51 8.25 3.67
N ALA A 34 7.88 6.97 3.68
CA ALA A 34 7.87 6.15 2.48
C ALA A 34 6.45 5.93 1.94
N ARG A 35 5.47 5.66 2.82
CA ARG A 35 4.06 5.56 2.46
C ARG A 35 3.56 6.83 1.80
N ASN A 36 3.85 8.00 2.38
CA ASN A 36 3.40 9.28 1.84
C ASN A 36 4.05 9.59 0.48
N LEU A 37 5.34 9.28 0.31
CA LEU A 37 6.03 9.40 -0.97
C LEU A 37 5.37 8.50 -2.03
N PHE A 38 5.17 7.22 -1.71
CA PHE A 38 4.54 6.26 -2.60
C PHE A 38 3.13 6.67 -2.99
N ILE A 39 2.28 7.09 -2.04
CA ILE A 39 0.92 7.56 -2.32
C ILE A 39 0.92 8.72 -3.33
N ASN A 40 1.81 9.70 -3.16
CA ASN A 40 1.87 10.85 -4.06
C ASN A 40 2.29 10.44 -5.47
N GLU A 41 3.33 9.62 -5.59
CA GLU A 41 3.82 9.13 -6.89
C GLU A 41 2.78 8.24 -7.58
N PHE A 42 2.18 7.31 -6.84
CA PHE A 42 1.15 6.40 -7.35
C PHE A 42 -0.11 7.14 -7.76
N TYR A 43 -0.56 8.13 -6.99
CA TYR A 43 -1.70 8.96 -7.38
C TYR A 43 -1.46 9.70 -8.69
N ILE A 44 -0.26 10.24 -8.91
CA ILE A 44 0.10 10.89 -10.19
C ILE A 44 0.02 9.89 -11.36
N GLN A 45 0.45 8.65 -11.15
CA GLN A 45 0.35 7.59 -12.16
C GLN A 45 -1.11 7.24 -12.46
N GLU A 46 -1.94 7.08 -11.43
CA GLU A 46 -3.37 6.81 -11.60
C GLU A 46 -4.09 7.95 -12.33
N MET A 47 -3.77 9.21 -12.03
CA MET A 47 -4.35 10.36 -12.75
C MET A 47 -3.96 10.42 -14.24
N ALA A 48 -2.93 9.69 -14.66
CA ALA A 48 -2.54 9.53 -16.06
C ALA A 48 -3.12 8.26 -16.72
N ASN A 49 -3.83 7.42 -15.96
CA ASN A 49 -4.41 6.17 -16.41
C ASN A 49 -5.90 6.35 -16.76
N ASP A 50 -6.23 6.23 -18.05
CA ASP A 50 -7.60 6.41 -18.56
C ASP A 50 -8.63 5.42 -17.98
N TYR A 51 -8.17 4.33 -17.38
CA TYR A 51 -9.04 3.28 -16.81
C TYR A 51 -9.17 3.39 -15.28
N THR A 52 -8.48 4.34 -14.64
CA THR A 52 -8.54 4.44 -13.19
C THR A 52 -9.95 4.79 -12.70
N THR A 53 -10.32 4.21 -11.56
CA THR A 53 -11.47 4.62 -10.76
C THR A 53 -11.10 5.65 -9.70
N VAL A 54 -9.81 6.00 -9.57
CA VAL A 54 -9.34 6.96 -8.60
C VAL A 54 -9.83 8.36 -8.98
N ASP A 55 -10.52 9.03 -8.07
CA ASP A 55 -11.03 10.41 -8.23
C ASP A 55 -10.34 11.41 -7.29
N ARG A 56 -9.69 10.91 -6.24
CA ARG A 56 -9.04 11.73 -5.21
C ARG A 56 -7.94 10.96 -4.50
N ILE A 57 -6.91 11.70 -4.05
CA ILE A 57 -5.75 11.11 -3.38
C ILE A 57 -6.11 10.29 -2.13
N SER A 58 -7.20 10.65 -1.43
CA SER A 58 -7.59 9.93 -0.20
C SER A 58 -8.03 8.49 -0.46
N GLN A 59 -8.44 8.13 -1.68
CA GLN A 59 -8.72 6.72 -2.02
C GLN A 59 -7.43 5.90 -2.00
N VAL A 60 -6.35 6.40 -2.60
CA VAL A 60 -5.02 5.79 -2.54
C VAL A 60 -4.50 5.77 -1.10
N MET A 61 -4.65 6.89 -0.36
CA MET A 61 -4.25 6.92 1.05
C MET A 61 -4.94 5.85 1.89
N ASN A 62 -6.20 5.56 1.62
CA ASN A 62 -6.96 4.53 2.34
C ASN A 62 -6.58 3.11 1.91
N ALA A 63 -6.07 2.93 0.68
CA ALA A 63 -5.63 1.64 0.18
C ALA A 63 -4.23 1.25 0.68
N ILE A 64 -3.34 2.22 0.89
CA ILE A 64 -1.97 1.98 1.37
C ILE A 64 -1.92 2.13 2.88
N GLN A 65 -1.52 1.08 3.59
CA GLN A 65 -1.52 0.94 5.05
C GLN A 65 -0.13 0.60 5.58
N ILE A 66 0.03 0.76 6.90
CA ILE A 66 1.23 0.32 7.64
C ILE A 66 0.81 -0.77 8.64
N LEU A 67 1.39 -1.95 8.49
CA LEU A 67 1.21 -3.07 9.41
C LEU A 67 2.42 -3.19 10.34
N GLU A 68 2.17 -3.19 11.65
CA GLU A 68 3.20 -3.37 12.67
C GLU A 68 3.39 -4.84 13.03
N LEU A 69 4.64 -5.31 13.02
CA LEU A 69 5.02 -6.70 13.27
C LEU A 69 6.17 -6.80 14.26
N GLU A 70 6.15 -7.81 15.13
CA GLU A 70 7.34 -8.18 15.90
C GLU A 70 8.33 -8.95 15.01
N ALA A 71 9.58 -8.49 14.96
CA ALA A 71 10.68 -9.23 14.37
C ALA A 71 10.92 -10.56 15.12
N ASP A 72 11.46 -11.55 14.40
CA ASP A 72 11.81 -12.87 14.93
C ASP A 72 10.64 -13.68 15.50
N LYS A 73 9.41 -13.37 15.05
CA LYS A 73 8.20 -14.12 15.35
C LYS A 73 7.60 -14.69 14.07
N ILE A 74 7.13 -15.95 14.14
CA ILE A 74 6.31 -16.51 13.07
C ILE A 74 4.97 -15.78 13.07
N LYS A 75 4.54 -15.32 11.89
CA LYS A 75 3.24 -14.72 11.68
C LYS A 75 2.77 -15.07 10.28
N ASP A 76 1.54 -15.55 10.19
CA ASP A 76 0.86 -15.72 8.92
C ASP A 76 0.23 -14.38 8.54
N ILE A 77 0.58 -13.87 7.35
CA ILE A 77 0.08 -12.61 6.82
C ILE A 77 -0.47 -12.89 5.43
N TYR A 78 -1.79 -12.91 5.34
CA TYR A 78 -2.47 -12.96 4.06
C TYR A 78 -2.53 -11.56 3.46
N LEU A 79 -1.71 -11.32 2.45
CA LEU A 79 -1.76 -10.09 1.65
C LEU A 79 -2.82 -10.21 0.56
N GLY A 80 -2.96 -11.39 -0.05
CA GLY A 80 -4.11 -11.70 -0.91
C GLY A 80 -4.22 -10.88 -2.18
N GLY A 81 -5.34 -11.06 -2.86
CA GLY A 81 -5.68 -10.36 -4.09
C GLY A 81 -6.38 -11.26 -5.10
N TYR A 82 -7.23 -10.63 -5.90
CA TYR A 82 -7.89 -11.20 -7.06
C TYR A 82 -8.30 -10.06 -7.98
N ILE A 83 -7.98 -10.17 -9.27
CA ILE A 83 -8.41 -9.25 -10.32
C ILE A 83 -9.37 -10.02 -11.23
N GLU A 84 -10.52 -9.42 -11.55
CA GLU A 84 -11.51 -9.98 -12.50
C GLU A 84 -11.08 -9.86 -13.97
#